data_AF-A0A966EDT2-F1
#
_entry.id   AF-A0A966EDT2-F1
#
_cell.length_a   1.000
_cell.length_b   1.000
_cell.length_c   1.000
_cell.angle_alpha   90.00
_cell.angle_beta   90.00
_cell.angle_gamma   90.00
#
_symmetry.space_group_name_H-M   'P 1'
#
loop_
_entity.id
_entity.type
_entity.pdbx_description
1 polymer ?
#
loop_
_entity_poly.entity_id
_entity_poly.type
_entity_poly.pdbx_seq_one_letter_code
_entity_poly.pdbx_strand_id
1 'polypeptide(L)' 'MSLFENNNQSFEQLRRDFQWRIPEHYNIGVDVCDKHRQRFAAPALYLENAEGRSYSVSFGELKTRSDRFANALR' A
#
# COMPACT_ATOMS: atom_id res chain seq x y z
N MET A 1 6.98 21.11 -3.42
CA MET A 1 7.14 20.04 -2.43
C MET A 1 8.44 19.32 -2.75
N SER A 2 9.55 19.78 -2.16
CA SER A 2 10.86 19.15 -2.38
C SER A 2 10.89 17.85 -1.56
N LEU A 3 11.17 16.72 -2.20
CA LEU A 3 11.33 15.43 -1.51
C LEU A 3 12.62 15.36 -0.66
N PHE A 4 13.39 16.46 -0.63
CA PHE A 4 14.71 16.57 0.00
C PHE A 4 14.71 17.72 1.01
N GLU A 5 13.70 17.80 1.88
CA GLU A 5 13.78 18.70 3.03
C GLU A 5 14.65 18.06 4.11
N ASN A 6 15.80 18.69 4.37
CA ASN A 6 16.69 18.49 5.51
C ASN A 6 17.53 17.22 5.60
N ASN A 7 18.31 16.93 4.56
CA ASN A 7 19.67 16.40 4.79
C ASN A 7 20.55 16.72 3.59
N ASN A 8 21.83 17.02 3.81
CA ASN A 8 22.81 17.40 2.78
C ASN A 8 23.20 16.22 1.84
N GLN A 9 22.26 15.30 1.58
CA GLN A 9 22.45 14.13 0.74
C GLN A 9 21.93 14.42 -0.67
N SER A 10 22.81 14.33 -1.65
CA SER A 10 22.37 14.42 -3.05
C SER A 10 21.58 13.17 -3.44
N PHE A 11 20.71 13.30 -4.43
CA PHE A 11 20.00 12.16 -4.99
C PHE A 11 20.95 11.02 -5.40
N GLU A 12 22.13 11.36 -5.94
CA GLU A 12 23.15 10.37 -6.30
C GLU A 12 23.73 9.61 -5.10
N GLN A 13 23.91 10.28 -3.95
CA GLN A 13 24.36 9.60 -2.73
C GLN A 13 23.28 8.65 -2.21
N LEU A 14 22.03 9.09 -2.16
CA LEU A 14 20.90 8.24 -1.77
C LEU A 14 20.78 7.01 -2.69
N ARG A 15 20.87 7.22 -4.00
CA ARG A 15 20.79 6.13 -4.99
C ARG A 15 21.91 5.11 -4.84
N ARG A 16 23.14 5.57 -4.57
CA ARG A 16 24.31 4.70 -4.40
C ARG A 16 24.24 3.89 -3.11
N ASP A 17 23.81 4.51 -2.02
CA ASP A 17 23.89 3.93 -0.68
C ASP A 17 22.63 3.15 -0.28
N PHE A 18 21.55 3.28 -1.06
CA PHE A 18 20.29 2.56 -0.82
C PHE A 18 20.45 1.04 -0.94
N GLN A 19 19.93 0.33 0.06
CA GLN A 19 19.87 -1.13 0.06
C GLN A 19 18.50 -1.59 0.56
N TRP A 20 17.89 -2.52 -0.16
CA TRP A 20 16.65 -3.17 0.24
C TRP A 20 16.88 -4.04 1.48
N ARG A 21 16.18 -3.75 2.58
CA ARG A 21 16.14 -4.57 3.79
C ARG A 21 14.83 -5.34 3.83
N ILE A 22 14.77 -6.45 3.10
CA ILE A 22 13.56 -7.26 2.96
C ILE A 22 13.63 -8.44 3.95
N PRO A 23 12.57 -8.71 4.74
CA PRO A 23 12.50 -9.88 5.60
C PRO A 23 12.58 -11.20 4.82
N GLU A 24 13.06 -12.27 5.47
CA GLU A 24 13.09 -13.63 4.88
C GLU A 24 11.71 -14.08 4.38
N HIS A 25 10.66 -13.75 5.13
CA HIS A 25 9.27 -14.00 4.77
C HIS A 25 8.55 -12.67 4.63
N TYR A 26 8.16 -12.35 3.39
CA TYR A 26 7.43 -11.13 3.07
C TYR A 26 6.12 -11.46 2.35
N ASN A 27 5.02 -10.86 2.80
CA ASN A 27 3.72 -10.97 2.15
C ASN A 27 3.12 -9.57 1.98
N ILE A 28 3.07 -9.10 0.73
CA ILE A 28 2.53 -7.79 0.39
C ILE A 28 1.04 -7.65 0.73
N GLY A 29 0.26 -8.75 0.69
CA GLY A 29 -1.15 -8.74 1.07
C GLY A 29 -1.34 -8.38 2.56
N VAL A 30 -0.49 -8.92 3.43
CA VAL A 30 -0.48 -8.59 4.86
C VAL A 30 -0.08 -7.13 5.09
N ASP A 31 0.95 -6.67 4.39
CA ASP A 31 1.49 -5.33 4.59
C ASP A 31 0.54 -4.23 4.08
N VAL A 32 -0.21 -4.51 3.02
CA VAL A 32 -1.19 -3.58 2.41
C VAL A 32 -2.56 -3.66 3.10
N CYS A 33 -2.99 -4.82 3.58
CA CYS A 33 -4.33 -5.00 4.15
C CYS A 33 -4.31 -5.13 5.68
N ASP A 34 -3.62 -6.14 6.21
CA ASP A 34 -3.68 -6.53 7.62
C ASP A 34 -2.99 -5.55 8.56
N LYS A 35 -1.92 -4.88 8.11
CA LYS A 35 -1.22 -3.81 8.87
C LYS A 35 -2.15 -2.66 9.27
N HIS A 36 -3.22 -2.44 8.51
CA HIS A 36 -4.18 -1.36 8.73
C HIS A 36 -5.40 -1.77 9.55
N ARG A 37 -5.30 -2.82 10.38
CA ARG A 37 -6.42 -3.35 11.19
C ARG A 37 -7.16 -2.32 12.03
N GLN A 38 -6.44 -1.38 12.62
CA GLN A 38 -7.00 -0.29 13.43
C GLN A 38 -7.81 0.72 12.60
N ARG A 39 -7.67 0.70 11.26
CA ARG A 39 -8.29 1.62 10.31
C ARG A 39 -9.25 0.89 9.37
N PHE A 40 -9.79 -0.26 9.76
CA PHE A 40 -10.65 -1.07 8.89
C PHE A 40 -11.86 -0.34 8.30
N ALA A 41 -12.48 0.56 9.05
CA ALA A 41 -13.59 1.38 8.55
C ALA A 41 -13.13 2.60 7.74
N ALA A 42 -11.84 2.94 7.76
CA ALA A 42 -11.31 4.08 7.02
C ALA A 42 -11.16 3.72 5.53
N PRO A 43 -11.30 4.71 4.62
CA PRO A 43 -11.09 4.51 3.20
C PRO A 43 -9.63 4.13 2.91
N ALA A 44 -9.45 3.08 2.12
CA ALA A 44 -8.16 2.61 1.61
C ALA A 44 -7.95 3.03 0.16
N LEU A 45 -9.02 2.96 -0.66
CA LEU A 45 -9.00 3.34 -2.07
C LEU A 45 -10.13 4.33 -2.34
N TYR A 46 -9.83 5.38 -3.09
CA TYR A 46 -10.82 6.20 -3.79
C TYR A 46 -10.75 5.85 -5.26
N LEU A 47 -11.89 5.46 -5.81
CA LEU A 47 -12.00 4.92 -7.16
C LEU A 47 -13.02 5.76 -7.93
N GLU A 48 -12.78 5.90 -9.22
CA GLU A 48 -13.69 6.50 -10.17
C GLU A 48 -13.79 5.57 -11.38
N ASN A 49 -14.99 5.33 -11.88
CA ASN A 49 -15.20 4.53 -13.08
C ASN A 49 -15.27 5.42 -14.35
N ALA A 50 -15.36 4.79 -15.52
CA ALA A 50 -15.41 5.50 -16.80
C ALA A 50 -16.64 6.40 -16.93
N GLU A 51 -17.70 6.14 -16.18
CA GLU A 51 -18.92 6.94 -16.12
C GLU A 51 -18.82 8.12 -15.14
N GLY A 52 -17.65 8.36 -14.52
CA GLY A 52 -17.42 9.45 -13.57
C GLY A 52 -18.02 9.22 -12.18
N ARG A 53 -18.46 8.00 -11.86
CA ARG A 53 -18.98 7.64 -10.54
C ARG A 53 -17.83 7.34 -9.59
N SER A 54 -17.71 8.14 -8.54
CA SER A 54 -16.74 7.91 -7.48
C SER A 54 -17.29 6.99 -6.39
N TYR A 55 -16.42 6.15 -5.84
CA TYR A 55 -16.69 5.34 -4.65
C TYR A 55 -15.41 5.11 -3.86
N SER A 56 -15.55 4.74 -2.59
CA SER A 56 -14.41 4.35 -1.77
C SER A 56 -14.53 2.91 -1.33
N VAL A 57 -13.38 2.27 -1.12
CA VAL A 57 -13.26 0.93 -0.55
C VAL A 57 -12.49 1.07 0.75
N SER A 58 -13.07 0.60 1.85
CA SER A 58 -12.42 0.60 3.15
C SER A 58 -11.31 -0.44 3.24
N PHE A 59 -10.39 -0.30 4.20
CA PHE A 59 -9.33 -1.30 4.44
C PHE A 59 -9.92 -2.69 4.75
N GLY A 60 -11.02 -2.75 5.50
CA GLY A 60 -11.69 -4.01 5.82
C GLY A 60 -12.31 -4.69 4.60
N GLU A 61 -12.95 -3.91 3.73
CA GLU A 61 -13.50 -4.43 2.46
C GLU A 61 -12.39 -4.91 1.53
N LEU A 62 -11.29 -4.13 1.41
CA LEU A 62 -10.15 -4.49 0.59
C LEU A 62 -9.56 -5.84 1.04
N LYS A 63 -9.32 -6.00 2.35
CA LYS A 63 -8.85 -7.26 2.95
C LYS A 63 -9.80 -8.42 2.63
N THR A 64 -11.09 -8.25 2.88
CA THR A 64 -12.10 -9.30 2.70
C THR A 64 -12.21 -9.75 1.24
N ARG A 65 -12.19 -8.80 0.30
CA ARG A 65 -12.25 -9.10 -1.15
C ARG A 65 -10.98 -9.81 -1.62
N SER A 66 -9.81 -9.37 -1.16
CA SER A 66 -8.52 -10.01 -1.47
C SER A 66 -8.46 -11.45 -0.98
N ASP A 67 -8.86 -11.72 0.27
CA ASP A 67 -8.89 -13.08 0.83
C ASP A 67 -9.82 -14.00 0.04
N ARG A 68 -11.03 -13.50 -0.30
CA ARG A 68 -11.98 -14.26 -1.13
C ARG A 68 -11.41 -14.59 -2.50
N PHE A 69 -10.72 -13.64 -3.13
CA PHE A 69 -10.07 -13.86 -4.41
C PHE A 69 -8.93 -14.88 -4.30
N ALA A 70 -8.06 -14.76 -3.30
CA ALA A 70 -6.97 -15.72 -3.06
C ALA A 70 -7.50 -17.15 -2.84
N ASN A 71 -8.61 -17.30 -2.12
CA ASN A 71 -9.25 -18.61 -1.94
C ASN A 71 -9.83 -19.19 -3.22
N ALA A 72 -10.30 -18.35 -4.15
CA ALA A 72 -10.80 -18.78 -5.45
C ALA A 72 -9.70 -19.20 -6.43
N LEU A 73 -8.45 -18.81 -6.17
CA LEU A 73 -7.26 -19.16 -6.97
C LEU A 73 -6.51 -20.39 -6.46
N ARG A 74 -6.94 -20.98 -5.34
CA ARG A 74 -6.40 -22.25 -4.85
C ARG A 74 -6.83 -23.40 -5.74
#